data_AF-A0A1Q7NAB5-F1
#
_entry.id   AF-A0A1Q7NAB5-F1
#
_cell.length_a   1.000
_cell.length_b   1.000
_cell.length_c   1.000
_cell.angle_alpha   90.00
_cell.angle_beta   90.00
_cell.angle_gamma   90.00
#
_symmetry.space_group_name_H-M   'P 1'
#
loop_
_entity.id
_entity.type
_entity.pdbx_description
1 polymer ?
#
loop_
_entity_poly.entity_id
_entity_poly.type
_entity_poly.pdbx_seq_one_letter_code
_entity_poly.pdbx_strand_id
1 'polypeptide(L)'
;MVVFLRHLGDFVGGWGKIIGFLRGDRNSVPALNFHKQVLIASGATSLALFLAIVFYLRQVSVAGSPQGYLYLEVGGTLLSFFYAAIALVRFRGTHDRTALILAFGFVLSGIIETVGCIGLNESLSSGALALSRIPMGWMVSRTLLAVLLLAAVAVERHMPTARQPSKETAAALLVVALAAYMTSAAFLAAPAAPIAHAVNLVSRPWDLLPAALFLFAAVCFRQHIKNDCDRKSAASLFDRSLFVVASLNVICHASAAFSRQLFDGPFFLAELSKTFSYVVMLSGALLDQARLFEQVRSMAVTDPLTGLSNYRRLISVLEAEVDRSRRTQRPFSVVLLDMDGLKVINDQYGHLTGSRALVRIGKILRNHSRAIDTAARYGGDEFALVLPEAGKDISSRVVSRIRERLSAEPEHPALTVSAGVAAFPEDGDTPEKLLGAADRALYAMKHHGRSSVQNLARIAACL
;
A
#
# COMPACT_ATOMS: atom_id res chain seq x y z
N MET A 1 6.62 41.79 -9.71
CA MET A 1 6.07 40.58 -10.37
C MET A 1 6.30 40.57 -11.89
N VAL A 2 5.87 41.61 -12.63
CA VAL A 2 6.06 41.70 -14.11
C VAL A 2 7.54 41.76 -14.53
N VAL A 3 8.39 42.51 -13.83
CA VAL A 3 9.83 42.58 -14.12
C VAL A 3 10.56 41.25 -13.84
N PHE A 4 10.13 40.50 -12.82
CA PHE A 4 10.65 39.18 -12.50
C PHE A 4 10.22 38.13 -13.54
N LEU A 5 8.94 38.15 -13.96
CA LEU A 5 8.43 37.30 -15.03
C LEU A 5 9.08 37.62 -16.39
N ARG A 6 9.44 38.89 -16.62
CA ARG A 6 10.19 39.30 -17.81
C ARG A 6 11.64 38.80 -17.78
N HIS A 7 12.34 38.93 -16.65
CA HIS A 7 13.69 38.35 -16.52
C HIS A 7 13.70 36.82 -16.52
N LEU A 8 12.68 36.17 -15.97
CA LEU A 8 12.50 34.73 -16.07
C LEU A 8 12.18 34.32 -17.51
N GLY A 9 11.35 35.10 -18.21
CA GLY A 9 11.04 34.93 -19.63
C GLY A 9 12.25 35.15 -20.54
N ASP A 10 13.13 36.09 -20.22
CA ASP A 10 14.38 36.33 -20.95
C ASP A 10 15.43 35.26 -20.62
N PHE A 11 15.48 34.79 -19.38
CA PHE A 11 16.36 33.69 -18.95
C PHE A 11 15.94 32.36 -19.58
N VAL A 12 14.63 32.06 -19.62
CA VAL A 12 14.05 30.87 -20.27
C VAL A 12 14.07 31.00 -21.80
N GLY A 13 13.84 32.20 -22.34
CA GLY A 13 13.89 32.51 -23.77
C GLY A 13 15.30 32.41 -24.36
N GLY A 14 16.35 32.67 -23.55
CA GLY A 14 17.74 32.43 -23.91
C GLY A 14 18.06 30.95 -24.22
N TRP A 15 17.37 30.01 -23.59
CA TRP A 15 17.56 28.57 -23.84
C TRP A 15 17.07 28.15 -25.23
N GLY A 16 16.05 28.81 -25.79
CA GLY A 16 15.60 28.57 -27.16
C GLY A 16 16.68 28.86 -28.21
N LYS A 17 17.55 29.85 -27.96
CA LYS A 17 18.71 30.16 -28.82
C LYS A 17 19.86 29.17 -28.64
N ILE A 18 20.07 28.64 -27.43
CA ILE A 18 21.08 27.60 -27.15
C ILE A 18 20.68 26.25 -27.79
N ILE A 19 19.39 25.91 -27.77
CA ILE A 19 18.84 24.72 -28.42
C ILE A 19 18.93 24.83 -29.96
N GLY A 20 18.78 26.04 -30.51
CA GLY A 20 19.01 26.30 -31.93
C GLY A 20 20.47 26.15 -32.36
N PHE A 21 21.42 26.51 -31.50
CA PHE A 21 22.86 26.41 -31.76
C PHE A 21 23.38 24.96 -31.71
N LEU A 22 22.81 24.11 -30.84
CA LEU A 22 23.19 22.69 -30.72
C LEU A 22 22.62 21.78 -31.84
N ARG A 23 21.77 22.29 -32.73
CA ARG A 23 21.24 21.56 -33.88
C ARG A 23 22.12 21.65 -35.12
N GLY A 24 23.22 22.42 -35.05
CA GLY A 24 24.09 22.76 -36.18
C GLY A 24 25.24 21.80 -36.47
N ASP A 25 25.63 20.91 -35.56
CA ASP A 25 26.73 19.97 -35.81
C ASP A 25 26.34 18.53 -35.52
N ARG A 26 26.16 17.77 -36.61
CA ARG A 26 26.06 16.31 -36.58
C ARG A 26 27.43 15.73 -36.27
N ASN A 27 27.79 15.66 -34.99
CA ASN A 27 28.76 14.69 -34.52
C ASN A 27 28.32 14.14 -33.15
N SER A 28 28.34 12.81 -33.09
CA SER A 28 27.75 11.95 -32.06
C SER A 28 28.16 12.31 -30.62
N VAL A 29 27.28 12.99 -29.89
CA VAL A 29 27.32 12.97 -28.42
C VAL A 29 26.70 11.65 -27.96
N PRO A 30 27.40 10.77 -27.21
CA PRO A 30 26.83 9.52 -26.75
C PRO A 30 25.63 9.81 -25.85
N ALA A 31 24.50 9.16 -26.11
CA ALA A 31 23.21 9.37 -25.44
C ALA A 31 23.25 9.32 -23.89
N LEU A 32 24.30 8.73 -23.32
CA LEU A 32 24.59 8.69 -21.88
C LEU A 32 24.92 10.07 -21.27
N ASN A 33 25.55 10.97 -22.05
CA ASN A 33 25.87 12.33 -21.59
C ASN A 33 24.64 13.25 -21.58
N PHE A 34 23.70 13.03 -22.49
CA PHE A 34 22.47 13.83 -22.57
C PHE A 34 21.57 13.64 -21.34
N HIS A 35 21.32 12.40 -20.92
CA HIS A 35 20.51 12.12 -19.72
C HIS A 35 21.12 12.73 -18.45
N LYS A 36 22.44 12.65 -18.27
CA LYS A 36 23.14 13.26 -17.13
C LYS A 36 23.04 14.78 -17.17
N GLN A 37 23.21 15.39 -18.34
CA GLN A 37 23.08 16.85 -18.51
C GLN A 37 21.65 17.33 -18.22
N VAL A 38 20.63 16.63 -18.70
CA VAL A 38 19.23 16.95 -18.40
C VAL A 38 18.93 16.80 -16.91
N LEU A 39 19.43 15.75 -16.26
CA LEU A 39 19.28 15.57 -14.81
C LEU A 39 19.96 16.69 -14.01
N ILE A 40 21.19 17.08 -14.38
CA ILE A 40 21.90 18.19 -13.73
C ILE A 40 21.15 19.51 -13.95
N ALA A 41 20.71 19.80 -15.17
CA ALA A 41 19.99 21.02 -15.50
C ALA A 41 18.64 21.11 -14.78
N SER A 42 17.89 20.01 -14.72
CA SER A 42 16.63 19.95 -13.97
C SER A 42 16.86 20.16 -12.47
N GLY A 43 17.87 19.53 -11.88
CA GLY A 43 18.24 19.71 -10.48
C GLY A 43 18.65 21.15 -10.15
N ALA A 44 19.47 21.77 -11.02
CA ALA A 44 19.86 23.17 -10.88
C ALA A 44 18.66 24.11 -10.98
N THR A 45 17.72 23.83 -11.89
CA THR A 45 16.48 24.62 -12.06
C THR A 45 15.58 24.49 -10.82
N SER A 46 15.39 23.28 -10.30
CA SER A 46 14.60 23.07 -9.07
C SER A 46 15.23 23.75 -7.86
N LEU A 47 16.55 23.71 -7.72
CA LEU A 47 17.27 24.40 -6.65
C LEU A 47 17.14 25.93 -6.77
N ALA A 48 17.30 26.47 -7.98
CA ALA A 48 17.13 27.90 -8.23
C ALA A 48 15.70 28.37 -7.92
N LEU A 49 14.70 27.60 -8.33
CA LEU A 49 13.29 27.89 -8.02
C LEU A 49 13.02 27.83 -6.52
N PHE A 50 13.54 26.81 -5.83
CA PHE A 50 13.42 26.68 -4.38
C PHE A 50 14.03 27.90 -3.66
N LEU A 51 15.27 28.27 -4.00
CA LEU A 51 15.93 29.44 -3.41
C LEU A 51 15.15 30.73 -3.72
N ALA A 52 14.66 30.90 -4.94
CA ALA A 52 13.84 32.05 -5.31
C ALA A 52 12.57 32.15 -4.45
N ILE A 53 11.88 31.02 -4.20
CA ILE A 53 10.70 30.97 -3.32
C ILE A 53 11.09 31.34 -1.88
N VAL A 54 12.16 30.75 -1.33
CA VAL A 54 12.60 31.02 0.05
C VAL A 54 12.99 32.50 0.22
N PHE A 55 13.75 33.06 -0.72
CA PHE A 55 14.13 34.48 -0.67
C PHE A 55 12.95 35.42 -0.86
N TYR A 56 11.99 35.06 -1.72
CA TYR A 56 10.74 35.79 -1.87
C TYR A 56 9.95 35.78 -0.55
N LEU A 57 9.72 34.61 0.05
CA LEU A 57 9.03 34.47 1.33
C LEU A 57 9.76 35.17 2.49
N ARG A 58 11.09 35.30 2.41
CA ARG A 58 11.89 36.05 3.38
C ARG A 58 11.74 37.57 3.24
N GLN A 59 11.41 38.06 2.05
CA GLN A 59 11.21 39.50 1.77
C GLN A 59 9.77 39.93 2.00
N VAL A 60 8.80 39.07 1.67
CA VAL A 60 7.39 39.37 1.88
C VAL A 60 7.07 39.16 3.36
N SER A 61 6.44 40.16 3.98
CA SER A 61 5.96 40.14 5.36
C SER A 61 4.77 39.17 5.58
N VAL A 62 4.72 38.03 4.90
CA VAL A 62 3.80 36.95 5.21
C VAL A 62 4.31 36.31 6.49
N ALA A 63 3.83 36.82 7.63
CA ALA A 63 3.98 36.15 8.91
C ALA A 63 2.81 35.17 9.07
N GLY A 64 3.11 33.91 9.34
CA GLY A 64 2.10 32.96 9.79
C GLY A 64 1.54 33.42 11.13
N SER A 65 0.24 33.23 11.37
CA SER A 65 -0.30 33.48 12.70
C SER A 65 0.28 32.44 13.68
N PRO A 66 0.68 32.83 14.90
CA PRO A 66 1.15 31.88 15.91
C PRO A 66 0.13 30.77 16.18
N GLN A 67 -1.17 31.08 16.12
CA GLN A 67 -2.22 30.07 16.24
C GLN A 67 -2.26 29.10 15.06
N GLY A 68 -2.09 29.58 13.82
CA GLY A 68 -2.00 28.71 12.65
C GLY A 68 -0.83 27.73 12.76
N TYR A 69 0.30 28.17 13.31
CA TYR A 69 1.43 27.28 13.61
C TYR A 69 1.06 26.22 14.66
N LEU A 70 0.44 26.60 15.77
CA LEU A 70 0.00 25.64 16.80
C LEU A 70 -0.96 24.58 16.22
N TYR A 71 -1.90 24.98 15.36
CA TYR A 71 -2.78 24.02 14.70
C TYR A 71 -2.05 23.07 13.76
N LEU A 72 -1.07 23.55 12.99
CA LEU A 72 -0.23 22.69 12.16
C LEU A 72 0.61 21.73 13.01
N GLU A 73 1.16 22.20 14.14
CA GLU A 73 1.95 21.38 15.05
C GLU A 73 1.10 20.27 15.67
N VAL A 74 -0.10 20.60 16.18
CA VAL A 74 -1.06 19.61 16.72
C VAL A 74 -1.52 18.63 15.63
N GLY A 75 -1.82 19.12 14.43
CA GLY A 75 -2.17 18.25 13.31
C GLY A 75 -1.02 17.29 12.94
N GLY A 76 0.21 17.80 12.95
CA GLY A 76 1.42 17.03 12.71
C GLY A 76 1.66 15.94 13.76
N THR A 77 1.52 16.25 15.06
CA THR A 77 1.69 15.27 16.14
C THR A 77 0.64 14.16 16.07
N LEU A 78 -0.61 14.50 15.79
CA LEU A 78 -1.68 13.51 15.58
C LEU A 78 -1.35 12.59 14.41
N LEU A 79 -0.95 13.13 13.25
CA LEU A 79 -0.52 12.34 12.10
C LEU A 79 0.66 11.42 12.44
N SER A 80 1.60 11.89 13.26
CA SER A 80 2.74 11.10 13.73
C SER A 80 2.29 9.89 14.54
N PHE A 81 1.35 10.07 15.49
CA PHE A 81 0.79 8.97 16.29
C PHE A 81 -0.04 8.00 15.44
N PHE A 82 -0.85 8.50 14.50
CA PHE A 82 -1.63 7.67 13.59
C PHE A 82 -0.73 6.78 12.73
N TYR A 83 0.32 7.36 12.15
CA TYR A 83 1.30 6.58 11.39
C TYR A 83 1.97 5.52 12.27
N ALA A 84 2.40 5.89 13.48
CA ALA A 84 3.04 4.95 14.40
C ALA A 84 2.16 3.74 14.74
N ALA A 85 0.86 3.96 14.95
CA ALA A 85 -0.09 2.87 15.20
C ALA A 85 -0.18 1.92 13.98
N ILE A 86 -0.30 2.47 12.77
CA ILE A 86 -0.35 1.67 11.53
C ILE A 86 0.95 0.90 11.31
N ALA A 87 2.10 1.54 11.52
CA ALA A 87 3.40 0.91 11.40
C ALA A 87 3.58 -0.24 12.41
N LEU A 88 3.04 -0.11 13.63
CA LEU A 88 3.05 -1.19 14.62
C LEU A 88 2.16 -2.38 14.22
N VAL A 89 0.99 -2.11 13.61
CA VAL A 89 0.12 -3.15 13.03
C VAL A 89 0.84 -3.86 11.87
N ARG A 90 1.50 -3.11 10.99
CA ARG A 90 2.35 -3.68 9.91
C ARG A 90 3.43 -4.58 10.49
N PHE A 91 4.15 -4.12 11.51
CA PHE A 91 5.16 -4.94 12.19
C PHE A 91 4.56 -6.22 12.79
N ARG A 92 3.41 -6.16 13.46
CA ARG A 92 2.74 -7.36 14.00
C ARG A 92 2.37 -8.38 12.92
N GLY A 93 1.93 -7.92 11.75
CA GLY A 93 1.56 -8.79 10.62
C GLY A 93 2.75 -9.34 9.84
N THR A 94 3.80 -8.54 9.64
CA THR A 94 4.90 -8.85 8.70
C THR A 94 6.23 -9.15 9.39
N HIS A 95 6.36 -8.85 10.68
CA HIS A 95 7.63 -8.83 11.42
C HIS A 95 8.70 -7.92 10.78
N ASP A 96 8.26 -6.91 10.02
CA ASP A 96 9.10 -5.90 9.37
C ASP A 96 9.73 -4.94 10.40
N ARG A 97 11.05 -5.02 10.54
CA ARG A 97 11.81 -4.25 11.54
C ARG A 97 11.92 -2.78 11.16
N THR A 98 11.89 -2.46 9.87
CA THR A 98 11.86 -1.07 9.38
C THR A 98 10.59 -0.40 9.89
N ALA A 99 9.44 -1.08 9.80
CA ALA A 99 8.19 -0.60 10.36
C ALA A 99 8.24 -0.41 11.88
N LEU A 100 8.91 -1.32 12.62
CA LEU A 100 9.09 -1.19 14.08
C LEU A 100 9.93 0.04 14.46
N ILE A 101 11.09 0.22 13.82
CA ILE A 101 12.01 1.35 14.09
C ILE A 101 11.29 2.67 13.82
N LEU A 102 10.59 2.76 12.69
CA LEU A 102 9.83 3.95 12.32
C LEU A 102 8.64 4.17 13.25
N ALA A 103 7.90 3.14 13.65
CA ALA A 103 6.79 3.29 14.59
C ALA A 103 7.24 3.97 15.88
N PHE A 104 8.29 3.45 16.53
CA PHE A 104 8.81 4.07 17.75
C PHE A 104 9.44 5.44 17.49
N GLY A 105 10.07 5.65 16.35
CA GLY A 105 10.61 6.96 15.97
C GLY A 105 9.54 8.04 15.89
N PHE A 106 8.41 7.74 15.26
CA PHE A 106 7.28 8.65 15.16
C PHE A 106 6.55 8.83 16.50
N VAL A 107 6.48 7.81 17.37
CA VAL A 107 5.98 7.98 18.75
C VAL A 107 6.86 8.95 19.53
N LEU A 108 8.16 8.70 19.59
CA LEU A 108 9.11 9.54 20.34
C LEU A 108 9.11 10.97 19.81
N SER A 109 9.18 11.11 18.48
CA SER A 109 9.06 12.39 17.78
C SER A 109 7.78 13.14 18.15
N GLY A 110 6.63 12.46 18.11
CA GLY A 110 5.32 13.04 18.42
C GLY A 110 5.20 13.46 19.89
N ILE A 111 5.77 12.69 20.82
CA ILE A 111 5.83 13.07 22.25
C ILE A 111 6.67 14.34 22.42
N ILE A 112 7.87 14.40 21.83
CA ILE A 112 8.76 15.56 21.93
C ILE A 112 8.10 16.82 21.36
N GLU A 113 7.45 16.71 20.19
CA GLU A 113 6.71 17.82 19.57
C GLU A 113 5.50 18.24 20.40
N THR A 114 4.76 17.30 21.00
CA THR A 114 3.61 17.61 21.86
C THR A 114 4.06 18.42 23.08
N VAL A 115 5.13 18.01 23.77
CA VAL A 115 5.69 18.77 24.89
C VAL A 115 6.19 20.14 24.42
N GLY A 116 6.86 20.20 23.27
CA GLY A 116 7.29 21.47 22.67
C GLY A 116 6.14 22.41 22.34
N CYS A 117 5.03 21.88 21.83
CA CYS A 117 3.82 22.64 21.50
C CYS A 117 3.14 23.21 22.76
N ILE A 118 3.07 22.43 23.85
CA ILE A 118 2.54 22.90 25.14
C ILE A 118 3.39 24.07 25.65
N GLY A 119 4.72 23.90 25.70
CA GLY A 119 5.62 24.95 26.17
C GLY A 119 5.61 26.21 25.29
N LEU A 120 5.42 26.05 23.97
CA LEU A 120 5.25 27.19 23.07
C LEU A 120 3.95 27.95 23.34
N ASN A 121 2.85 27.23 23.57
CA ASN A 121 1.55 27.84 23.89
C ASN A 121 1.60 28.62 25.21
N GLU A 122 2.28 28.08 26.24
CA GLU A 122 2.52 28.79 27.50
C GLU A 122 3.39 30.05 27.30
N SER A 123 4.43 29.96 26.47
CA SER A 123 5.30 31.11 26.17
C SER A 123 4.57 32.20 25.38
N LEU A 124 3.64 31.81 24.50
CA LEU A 124 2.77 32.72 23.77
C LEU A 124 1.76 33.42 24.69
N SER A 125 1.12 32.67 25.61
CA SER A 125 0.10 33.23 26.51
C SER A 125 0.70 34.16 27.57
N SER A 126 1.91 33.86 28.05
CA SER A 126 2.66 34.68 29.01
C SER A 126 3.38 35.88 28.38
N GLY A 127 3.46 35.96 27.04
CA GLY A 127 4.23 36.98 26.32
C GLY A 127 5.75 36.83 26.43
N ALA A 128 6.26 35.73 27.02
CA ALA A 128 7.69 35.49 27.23
C ALA A 128 8.43 34.95 25.98
N LEU A 129 7.74 34.84 24.84
CA LEU A 129 8.29 34.22 23.64
C LEU A 129 9.39 35.07 22.98
N ALA A 130 10.62 34.55 22.96
CA ALA A 130 11.71 35.10 22.17
C ALA A 130 11.65 34.56 20.72
N LEU A 131 11.18 35.38 19.77
CA LEU A 131 11.03 35.00 18.35
C LEU A 131 12.33 34.57 17.66
N SER A 132 13.49 34.96 18.18
CA SER A 132 14.80 34.56 17.65
C SER A 132 15.31 33.22 18.18
N ARG A 133 14.70 32.66 19.23
CA ARG A 133 15.12 31.36 19.79
C ARG A 133 14.42 30.22 19.07
N ILE A 134 15.18 29.19 18.73
CA ILE A 134 14.67 28.00 18.07
C ILE A 134 14.12 27.04 19.14
N PRO A 135 12.90 26.49 18.98
CA PRO A 135 12.37 25.46 19.86
C PRO A 135 13.27 24.22 19.84
N MET A 136 13.82 23.83 20.99
CA MET A 136 14.71 22.67 21.08
C MET A 136 13.99 21.36 20.75
N GLY A 137 12.72 21.23 21.14
CA GLY A 137 11.89 20.06 20.84
C GLY A 137 11.78 19.80 19.33
N TRP A 138 11.62 20.85 18.53
CA TRP A 138 11.62 20.77 17.06
C TRP A 138 12.92 20.12 16.54
N MET A 139 14.06 20.66 16.96
CA MET A 139 15.35 20.19 16.45
C MET A 139 15.66 18.76 16.88
N VAL A 140 15.42 18.43 18.15
CA VAL A 140 15.66 17.07 18.67
C VAL A 140 14.77 16.07 17.96
N SER A 141 13.47 16.36 17.85
CA SER A 141 12.48 15.49 17.20
C SER A 141 12.84 15.21 15.73
N ARG A 142 13.16 16.25 14.95
CA ARG A 142 13.52 16.10 13.54
C ARG A 142 14.83 15.36 13.33
N THR A 143 15.85 15.66 14.14
CA THR A 143 17.15 14.99 14.06
C THR A 143 17.01 13.51 14.42
N LEU A 144 16.26 13.19 15.48
CA LEU A 144 15.96 11.81 15.87
C LEU A 144 15.27 11.06 14.73
N LEU A 145 14.25 11.66 14.11
CA LEU A 145 13.54 11.03 13.01
C LEU A 145 14.47 10.76 11.81
N ALA A 146 15.36 11.70 11.46
CA ALA A 146 16.35 11.52 10.39
C ALA A 146 17.32 10.36 10.69
N VAL A 147 17.82 10.29 11.93
CA VAL A 147 18.70 9.20 12.38
C VAL A 147 17.98 7.85 12.32
N LEU A 148 16.72 7.79 12.72
CA LEU A 148 15.95 6.55 12.69
C LEU A 148 15.58 6.09 11.27
N LEU A 149 15.35 7.01 10.33
CA LEU A 149 15.22 6.68 8.91
C LEU A 149 16.51 6.04 8.36
N LEU A 150 17.67 6.59 8.71
CA LEU A 150 18.96 6.03 8.33
C LEU A 150 19.22 4.66 8.98
N ALA A 151 18.86 4.52 10.25
CA ALA A 151 18.94 3.27 10.99
C ALA A 151 18.05 2.20 10.36
N ALA A 152 16.85 2.56 9.93
CA ALA A 152 15.92 1.65 9.26
C ALA A 152 16.53 1.10 7.95
N VAL A 153 17.12 1.97 7.10
CA VAL A 153 17.84 1.52 5.90
C VAL A 153 19.04 0.63 6.24
N ALA A 154 19.79 0.98 7.29
CA ALA A 154 20.96 0.21 7.70
C ALA A 154 20.56 -1.20 8.17
N VAL A 155 19.50 -1.32 8.98
CA VAL A 155 19.00 -2.61 9.48
C VAL A 155 18.50 -3.47 8.33
N GLU A 156 17.76 -2.89 7.39
CA GLU A 156 17.26 -3.60 6.22
C GLU A 156 18.41 -4.15 5.35
N ARG A 157 19.48 -3.36 5.13
CA ARG A 157 20.65 -3.80 4.36
C ARG A 157 21.42 -4.94 5.01
N HIS A 158 21.57 -4.92 6.34
CA HIS A 158 22.38 -5.92 7.05
C HIS A 158 21.62 -7.19 7.41
N MET A 159 20.29 -7.12 7.51
CA MET A 159 19.47 -8.25 7.97
C MET A 159 18.18 -8.43 7.15
N PRO A 160 18.28 -8.78 5.85
CA PRO A 160 17.13 -8.87 4.95
C PRO A 160 16.17 -10.03 5.24
N THR A 161 16.59 -11.05 6.00
CA THR A 161 15.75 -12.22 6.34
C THR A 161 15.77 -12.47 7.83
N ALA A 162 14.60 -12.65 8.45
CA ALA A 162 14.48 -13.00 9.85
C ALA A 162 14.93 -14.44 10.10
N ARG A 163 16.05 -14.59 10.81
CA ARG A 163 16.56 -15.89 11.25
C ARG A 163 16.21 -16.14 12.72
N GLN A 164 16.20 -15.08 13.55
CA GLN A 164 15.91 -15.15 14.98
C GLN A 164 15.05 -13.95 15.43
N PRO A 165 13.70 -14.03 15.29
CA PRO A 165 12.83 -12.86 15.39
C PRO A 165 12.91 -12.14 16.73
N SER A 166 13.03 -12.85 17.85
CA SER A 166 13.10 -12.24 19.18
C SER A 166 14.38 -11.43 19.44
N LYS A 167 15.54 -11.91 18.95
CA LYS A 167 16.81 -11.18 19.10
C LYS A 167 16.87 -9.98 18.16
N GLU A 168 16.32 -10.13 16.97
CA GLU A 168 16.29 -9.09 15.95
C GLU A 168 15.37 -7.93 16.34
N THR A 169 14.23 -8.20 16.98
CA THR A 169 13.36 -7.16 17.53
C THR A 169 14.02 -6.44 18.70
N ALA A 170 14.67 -7.17 19.61
CA ALA A 170 15.46 -6.56 20.68
C ALA A 170 16.58 -5.65 20.14
N ALA A 171 17.29 -6.08 19.09
CA ALA A 171 18.31 -5.28 18.43
C ALA A 171 17.72 -4.00 17.79
N ALA A 172 16.57 -4.10 17.11
CA ALA A 172 15.89 -2.93 16.54
C ALA A 172 15.46 -1.93 17.63
N LEU A 173 14.92 -2.41 18.76
CA LEU A 173 14.56 -1.56 19.90
C LEU A 173 15.78 -0.91 20.56
N LEU A 174 16.90 -1.63 20.68
CA LEU A 174 18.15 -1.08 21.18
C LEU A 174 18.68 0.03 20.27
N VAL A 175 18.60 -0.14 18.95
CA VAL A 175 18.96 0.91 17.97
C VAL A 175 18.09 2.15 18.17
N VAL A 176 16.78 1.99 18.36
CA VAL A 176 15.87 3.11 18.63
C VAL A 176 16.25 3.83 19.93
N ALA A 177 16.46 3.08 21.01
CA ALA A 177 16.80 3.64 22.32
C ALA A 177 18.14 4.38 22.28
N LEU A 178 19.16 3.79 21.64
CA LEU A 178 20.46 4.41 21.48
C LEU A 178 20.38 5.67 20.62
N ALA A 179 19.66 5.64 19.50
CA ALA A 179 19.46 6.82 18.66
C ALA A 179 18.80 7.95 19.44
N ALA A 180 17.70 7.66 20.17
CA ALA A 180 16.99 8.63 20.99
C ALA A 180 17.85 9.23 22.10
N TYR A 181 18.61 8.38 22.80
CA TYR A 181 19.55 8.83 23.84
C TYR A 181 20.65 9.71 23.25
N MET A 182 21.33 9.26 22.20
CA MET A 182 22.46 9.97 21.60
C MET A 182 22.04 11.31 21.01
N THR A 183 20.89 11.39 20.32
CA THR A 183 20.38 12.67 19.83
C THR A 183 20.02 13.61 20.98
N SER A 184 19.34 13.11 22.01
CA SER A 184 18.95 13.95 23.15
C SER A 184 20.17 14.46 23.92
N ALA A 185 21.15 13.59 24.19
CA ALA A 185 22.41 13.94 24.85
C ALA A 185 23.21 14.97 24.05
N ALA A 186 23.30 14.82 22.73
CA ALA A 186 24.02 15.77 21.86
C ALA A 186 23.42 17.18 21.93
N PHE A 187 22.08 17.30 21.95
CA PHE A 187 21.41 18.60 22.06
C PHE A 187 21.44 19.18 23.48
N LEU A 188 21.47 18.35 24.52
CA LEU A 188 21.67 18.81 25.90
C LEU A 188 23.09 19.29 26.16
N ALA A 189 24.09 18.67 25.51
CA ALA A 189 25.49 19.07 25.60
C ALA A 189 25.83 20.29 24.73
N ALA A 190 24.93 20.73 23.85
CA ALA A 190 25.15 21.89 22.99
C ALA A 190 25.12 23.20 23.83
N PRO A 191 26.08 24.11 23.66
CA PRO A 191 26.36 25.19 24.62
C PRO A 191 25.32 26.32 24.74
N ALA A 192 24.20 26.31 24.01
CA ALA A 192 23.02 27.16 24.24
C ALA A 192 21.90 26.71 23.30
N ALA A 193 20.64 27.03 23.64
CA ALA A 193 19.55 26.91 22.68
C ALA A 193 19.89 27.77 21.43
N PRO A 194 19.81 27.21 20.21
CA PRO A 194 20.32 27.88 19.03
C PRO A 194 19.48 29.13 18.73
N ILE A 195 20.19 30.22 18.44
CA ILE A 195 19.64 31.56 18.20
C ILE A 195 19.72 31.86 16.71
N ALA A 196 18.66 32.45 16.15
CA ALA A 196 18.65 32.93 14.79
C ALA A 196 19.41 34.25 14.66
N HIS A 197 20.36 34.31 13.71
CA HIS A 197 21.11 35.51 13.37
C HIS A 197 20.51 36.15 12.11
N ALA A 198 19.54 37.05 12.29
CA ALA A 198 18.72 37.60 11.20
C ALA A 198 19.50 38.34 10.10
N VAL A 199 20.69 38.88 10.43
CA VAL A 199 21.60 39.59 9.51
C VAL A 199 22.26 38.62 8.52
N ASN A 200 22.51 37.39 8.93
CA ASN A 200 23.20 36.42 8.11
C ASN A 200 22.31 35.91 6.97
N LEU A 201 22.91 35.56 5.84
CA LEU A 201 22.18 34.92 4.74
C LEU A 201 21.51 33.62 5.22
N VAL A 202 22.29 32.74 5.84
CA VAL A 202 21.80 31.58 6.58
C VAL A 202 21.61 32.02 8.03
N SER A 203 20.36 32.34 8.38
CA SER A 203 20.02 32.85 9.70
C SER A 203 20.03 31.76 10.78
N ARG A 204 19.81 30.49 10.40
CA ARG A 204 19.74 29.34 11.31
C ARG A 204 20.64 28.19 10.82
N PRO A 205 21.97 28.29 10.98
CA PRO A 205 22.90 27.29 10.45
C PRO A 205 22.71 25.89 11.06
N TRP A 206 22.16 25.79 12.26
CA TRP A 206 21.91 24.52 12.94
C TRP A 206 20.87 23.63 12.23
N ASP A 207 19.96 24.22 11.44
CA ASP A 207 19.00 23.47 10.62
C ASP A 207 19.68 22.73 9.45
N LEU A 208 20.94 23.07 9.11
CA LEU A 208 21.68 22.35 8.06
C LEU A 208 22.04 20.91 8.46
N LEU A 209 22.20 20.63 9.76
CA LEU A 209 22.53 19.27 10.23
C LEU A 209 21.37 18.29 9.95
N PRO A 210 20.12 18.53 10.40
CA PRO A 210 18.99 17.72 9.99
C PRO A 210 18.80 17.66 8.47
N ALA A 211 18.97 18.80 7.76
CA ALA A 211 18.85 18.83 6.30
C ALA A 211 19.83 17.85 5.63
N ALA A 212 21.09 17.79 6.09
CA ALA A 212 22.09 16.87 5.57
C ALA A 212 21.75 15.41 5.89
N LEU A 213 21.27 15.10 7.10
CA LEU A 213 20.86 13.76 7.48
C LEU A 213 19.67 13.26 6.64
N PHE A 214 18.65 14.10 6.44
CA PHE A 214 17.52 13.76 5.57
C PHE A 214 17.93 13.65 4.10
N LEU A 215 18.88 14.46 3.63
CA LEU A 215 19.42 14.33 2.27
C LEU A 215 20.12 12.98 2.09
N PHE A 216 20.94 12.59 3.07
CA PHE A 216 21.58 11.29 3.06
C PHE A 216 20.56 10.14 3.10
N ALA A 217 19.49 10.26 3.91
CA ALA A 217 18.40 9.30 3.93
C ALA A 217 17.67 9.22 2.56
N ALA A 218 17.38 10.36 1.92
CA ALA A 218 16.76 10.42 0.61
C ALA A 218 17.63 9.73 -0.47
N VAL A 219 18.95 9.96 -0.45
CA VAL A 219 19.88 9.26 -1.35
C VAL A 219 19.86 7.75 -1.12
N CYS A 220 19.89 7.33 0.15
CA CYS A 220 19.83 5.92 0.54
C CYS A 220 18.54 5.22 0.07
N PHE A 221 17.37 5.83 0.28
CA PHE A 221 16.08 5.28 -0.19
C PHE A 221 15.98 5.29 -1.71
N ARG A 222 16.48 6.34 -2.38
CA ARG A 222 16.50 6.38 -3.86
C ARG A 222 17.34 5.25 -4.45
N GLN A 223 18.51 4.97 -3.85
CA GLN A 223 19.35 3.86 -4.27
C GLN A 223 18.65 2.51 -4.03
N HIS A 224 17.99 2.36 -2.88
CA HIS A 224 17.24 1.16 -2.54
C HIS A 224 16.11 0.88 -3.56
N ILE A 225 15.26 1.88 -3.85
CA ILE A 225 14.19 1.78 -4.85
C ILE A 225 14.75 1.39 -6.23
N LYS A 226 15.89 1.97 -6.62
CA LYS A 226 16.54 1.66 -7.90
C LYS A 226 16.96 0.19 -7.96
N ASN A 227 17.60 -0.31 -6.91
CA ASN A 227 18.07 -1.69 -6.84
C ASN A 227 16.90 -2.70 -6.89
N ASP A 228 15.75 -2.35 -6.31
CA ASP A 228 14.55 -3.20 -6.36
C ASP A 228 13.89 -3.23 -7.74
N CYS A 229 13.85 -2.09 -8.44
CA CYS A 229 13.40 -2.04 -9.83
C CYS A 229 14.28 -2.90 -10.74
N ASP A 230 15.60 -2.88 -10.55
CA ASP A 230 16.54 -3.71 -11.32
C ASP A 230 16.32 -5.21 -11.06
N ARG A 231 15.80 -5.58 -9.88
CA ARG A 231 15.43 -6.95 -9.51
C ARG A 231 14.05 -7.41 -10.03
N LYS A 232 13.36 -6.58 -10.83
CA LYS A 232 11.96 -6.80 -11.28
C LYS A 232 10.95 -6.96 -10.14
N SER A 233 11.29 -6.56 -8.92
CA SER A 233 10.32 -6.43 -7.83
C SER A 233 9.67 -5.04 -7.94
N ALA A 234 8.35 -4.97 -7.86
CA ALA A 234 7.69 -3.67 -7.75
C ALA A 234 8.01 -3.08 -6.37
N ALA A 235 8.87 -2.06 -6.33
CA ALA A 235 9.15 -1.33 -5.08
C ALA A 235 7.83 -0.91 -4.42
N SER A 236 7.70 -1.17 -3.12
CA SER A 236 6.46 -0.94 -2.39
C SER A 236 6.10 0.55 -2.42
N LEU A 237 4.81 0.87 -2.30
CA LEU A 237 4.42 2.29 -2.20
C LEU A 237 5.02 2.94 -0.96
N PHE A 238 5.24 2.14 0.08
CA PHE A 238 5.88 2.51 1.32
C PHE A 238 7.34 2.96 1.12
N ASP A 239 8.14 2.25 0.31
CA ASP A 239 9.54 2.64 0.08
C ASP A 239 9.64 3.94 -0.71
N ARG A 240 8.72 4.13 -1.67
CA ARG A 240 8.60 5.38 -2.41
C ARG A 240 8.19 6.54 -1.50
N SER A 241 7.28 6.31 -0.55
CA SER A 241 6.90 7.36 0.40
C SER A 241 8.06 7.73 1.32
N LEU A 242 8.91 6.78 1.76
CA LEU A 242 10.12 7.07 2.55
C LEU A 242 11.08 8.03 1.83
N PHE A 243 11.31 7.83 0.52
CA PHE A 243 12.10 8.76 -0.29
C PHE A 243 11.50 10.16 -0.35
N VAL A 244 10.19 10.26 -0.58
CA VAL A 244 9.49 11.55 -0.65
C VAL A 244 9.49 12.25 0.72
N VAL A 245 9.29 11.51 1.80
CA VAL A 245 9.34 12.01 3.18
C VAL A 245 10.71 12.61 3.50
N ALA A 246 11.78 11.87 3.19
CA ALA A 246 13.14 12.37 3.40
C ALA A 246 13.38 13.65 2.58
N SER A 247 12.95 13.66 1.30
CA SER A 247 13.09 14.83 0.42
C SER A 247 12.30 16.06 0.92
N LEU A 248 11.07 15.87 1.41
CA LEU A 248 10.27 16.95 1.99
C LEU A 248 10.91 17.49 3.28
N ASN A 249 11.55 16.64 4.08
CA ASN A 249 12.27 17.09 5.27
C ASN A 249 13.61 17.79 4.94
N VAL A 250 14.23 17.51 3.79
CA VAL A 250 15.30 18.35 3.25
C VAL A 250 14.77 19.76 2.96
N ILE A 251 13.64 19.86 2.25
CA ILE A 251 13.00 21.15 1.95
C ILE A 251 12.61 21.89 3.23
N CYS A 252 12.09 21.17 4.22
CA CYS A 252 11.74 21.69 5.54
C CYS A 252 12.93 22.42 6.18
N HIS A 253 14.03 21.69 6.42
CA HIS A 253 15.17 22.27 7.11
C HIS A 253 15.99 23.24 6.26
N ALA A 254 16.05 23.03 4.94
CA ALA A 254 16.64 24.01 4.04
C ALA A 254 15.87 25.35 4.11
N SER A 255 14.54 25.33 4.19
CA SER A 255 13.72 26.54 4.34
C SER A 255 13.93 27.17 5.72
N ALA A 256 13.92 26.36 6.78
CA ALA A 256 14.16 26.82 8.16
C ALA A 256 15.54 27.48 8.33
N ALA A 257 16.57 27.01 7.62
CA ALA A 257 17.92 27.58 7.68
C ALA A 257 17.98 29.07 7.25
N PHE A 258 17.05 29.52 6.40
CA PHE A 258 16.94 30.92 5.95
C PHE A 258 15.92 31.75 6.74
N SER A 259 15.19 31.13 7.68
CA SER A 259 14.25 31.83 8.56
C SER A 259 14.99 32.74 9.56
N ARG A 260 14.56 34.00 9.62
CA ARG A 260 15.12 35.02 10.52
C ARG A 260 14.52 34.94 11.92
N GLN A 261 13.26 34.53 12.03
CA GLN A 261 12.52 34.48 13.28
C GLN A 261 11.37 33.47 13.18
N LEU A 262 10.84 33.05 14.32
CA LEU A 262 9.65 32.22 14.39
C LEU A 262 8.47 32.88 13.65
N PHE A 263 7.69 32.02 12.97
CA PHE A 263 6.50 32.37 12.20
C PHE A 263 6.73 33.24 10.95
N ASP A 264 7.96 33.44 10.49
CA ASP A 264 8.21 34.05 9.19
C ASP A 264 7.88 33.10 8.02
N GLY A 265 7.84 33.64 6.79
CA GLY A 265 7.49 32.89 5.60
C GLY A 265 8.32 31.61 5.38
N PRO A 266 9.67 31.65 5.45
CA PRO A 266 10.50 30.45 5.34
C PRO A 266 10.24 29.42 6.44
N PHE A 267 9.99 29.84 7.69
CA PHE A 267 9.63 28.92 8.76
C PHE A 267 8.27 28.28 8.53
N PHE A 268 7.29 29.04 8.04
CA PHE A 268 5.97 28.50 7.70
C PHE A 268 6.05 27.49 6.55
N LEU A 269 6.88 27.74 5.53
CA LEU A 269 7.15 26.76 4.47
C LEU A 269 7.81 25.48 5.02
N ALA A 270 8.70 25.63 6.01
CA ALA A 270 9.30 24.49 6.70
C ALA A 270 8.23 23.65 7.40
N GLU A 271 7.33 24.29 8.14
CA GLU A 271 6.22 23.64 8.84
C GLU A 271 5.28 22.90 7.88
N LEU A 272 4.89 23.55 6.78
CA LEU A 272 4.06 22.91 5.75
C LEU A 272 4.76 21.70 5.13
N SER A 273 6.06 21.80 4.85
CA SER A 273 6.85 20.70 4.28
C SER A 273 6.95 19.52 5.26
N LYS A 274 7.15 19.80 6.56
CA LYS A 274 7.12 18.79 7.64
C LYS A 274 5.77 18.09 7.66
N THR A 275 4.68 18.84 7.80
CA THR A 275 3.32 18.28 7.96
C THR A 275 2.89 17.50 6.72
N PHE A 276 3.22 18.00 5.52
CA PHE A 276 2.97 17.27 4.28
C PHE A 276 3.77 15.95 4.21
N SER A 277 4.98 15.91 4.76
CA SER A 277 5.76 14.65 4.84
C SER A 277 5.03 13.58 5.64
N TYR A 278 4.33 13.94 6.72
CA TYR A 278 3.54 12.99 7.50
C TYR A 278 2.32 12.48 6.76
N VAL A 279 1.63 13.35 6.02
CA VAL A 279 0.53 12.95 5.15
C VAL A 279 1.02 11.96 4.09
N VAL A 280 2.17 12.23 3.45
CA VAL A 280 2.76 11.33 2.46
C VAL A 280 3.14 9.98 3.08
N MET A 281 3.74 9.98 4.27
CA MET A 281 4.11 8.76 4.97
C MET A 281 2.88 7.89 5.29
N LEU A 282 1.86 8.51 5.89
CA LEU A 282 0.60 7.86 6.22
C LEU A 282 -0.09 7.31 4.97
N SER A 283 -0.17 8.12 3.91
CA SER A 283 -0.77 7.71 2.63
C SER A 283 -0.03 6.54 2.01
N GLY A 284 1.30 6.56 2.02
CA GLY A 284 2.13 5.47 1.52
C GLY A 284 1.85 4.17 2.28
N ALA A 285 1.84 4.22 3.61
CA ALA A 285 1.55 3.07 4.45
C ALA A 285 0.13 2.51 4.25
N LEU A 286 -0.88 3.37 4.21
CA LEU A 286 -2.29 2.96 4.01
C LEU A 286 -2.53 2.36 2.63
N LEU A 287 -1.98 2.97 1.56
CA LEU A 287 -2.14 2.44 0.20
C LEU A 287 -1.42 1.11 0.03
N ASP A 288 -0.24 0.94 0.64
CA ASP A 288 0.50 -0.32 0.62
C ASP A 288 -0.27 -1.42 1.37
N GLN A 289 -0.83 -1.10 2.54
CA GLN A 289 -1.69 -2.02 3.29
C GLN A 289 -2.97 -2.40 2.52
N ALA A 290 -3.62 -1.45 1.87
CA ALA A 290 -4.80 -1.71 1.03
C ALA A 290 -4.46 -2.62 -0.16
N ARG A 291 -3.29 -2.43 -0.78
CA ARG A 291 -2.80 -3.30 -1.85
C ARG A 291 -2.51 -4.70 -1.36
N LEU A 292 -1.84 -4.86 -0.22
CA LEU A 292 -1.57 -6.17 0.39
C LEU A 292 -2.88 -6.88 0.74
N PHE A 293 -3.84 -6.15 1.31
CA PHE A 293 -5.17 -6.68 1.61
C PHE A 293 -5.90 -7.14 0.34
N GLU A 294 -5.89 -6.34 -0.73
CA GLU A 294 -6.46 -6.75 -2.02
C GLU A 294 -5.71 -7.94 -2.64
N GLN A 295 -4.39 -8.02 -2.52
CA GLN A 295 -3.63 -9.18 -2.98
C GLN A 295 -4.03 -10.45 -2.22
N VAL A 296 -4.10 -10.40 -0.89
CA VAL A 296 -4.61 -11.49 -0.04
C VAL A 296 -6.05 -11.85 -0.41
N ARG A 297 -6.89 -10.85 -0.64
CA ARG A 297 -8.28 -11.02 -1.08
C ARG A 297 -8.36 -11.68 -2.46
N SER A 298 -7.50 -11.30 -3.40
CA SER A 298 -7.47 -11.81 -4.78
C SER A 298 -6.95 -13.24 -4.88
N MET A 299 -5.96 -13.61 -4.04
CA MET A 299 -5.56 -15.01 -3.84
C MET A 299 -6.70 -15.85 -3.26
N ALA A 300 -7.71 -15.20 -2.68
CA ALA A 300 -8.91 -15.83 -2.17
C ALA A 300 -10.11 -15.75 -3.15
N VAL A 301 -9.89 -15.80 -4.48
CA VAL A 301 -10.95 -15.87 -5.51
C VAL A 301 -10.93 -17.17 -6.32
N THR A 302 -9.79 -17.86 -6.39
CA THR A 302 -9.65 -19.16 -7.07
C THR A 302 -9.35 -20.28 -6.07
N ASP A 303 -9.86 -21.47 -6.34
CA ASP A 303 -9.49 -22.68 -5.59
C ASP A 303 -8.07 -23.12 -6.00
N PRO A 304 -7.12 -23.26 -5.05
CA PRO A 304 -5.72 -23.53 -5.36
C PRO A 304 -5.46 -24.93 -5.90
N LEU A 305 -6.36 -25.89 -5.66
CA LEU A 305 -6.21 -27.26 -6.16
C LEU A 305 -6.60 -27.34 -7.64
N THR A 306 -7.80 -26.85 -7.97
CA THR A 306 -8.46 -27.04 -9.26
C THR A 306 -8.25 -25.89 -10.23
N GLY A 307 -7.88 -24.70 -9.73
CA GLY A 307 -7.77 -23.47 -10.51
C GLY A 307 -9.12 -22.89 -10.97
N LEU A 308 -10.24 -23.44 -10.49
CA LEU A 308 -11.57 -22.87 -10.69
C LEU A 308 -11.81 -21.67 -9.77
N SER A 309 -12.95 -20.98 -9.95
CA SER A 309 -13.42 -20.00 -8.96
C SER A 309 -13.67 -20.70 -7.61
N ASN A 310 -13.51 -19.99 -6.49
CA ASN A 310 -13.89 -20.53 -5.18
C ASN A 310 -15.33 -20.12 -4.80
N TYR A 311 -15.80 -20.61 -3.66
CA TYR A 311 -17.13 -20.27 -3.11
C TYR A 311 -17.40 -18.76 -3.06
N ARG A 312 -16.42 -17.94 -2.63
CA ARG A 312 -16.62 -16.48 -2.53
C ARG A 312 -16.87 -15.85 -3.90
N ARG A 313 -16.11 -16.27 -4.93
CA ARG A 313 -16.33 -15.78 -6.30
C ARG A 313 -17.67 -16.24 -6.85
N LEU A 314 -18.07 -17.48 -6.57
CA LEU A 314 -19.38 -18.01 -6.97
C LEU A 314 -20.52 -17.13 -6.46
N ILE A 315 -20.56 -16.82 -5.17
CA ILE A 315 -21.61 -15.97 -4.57
C ILE A 315 -21.63 -14.59 -5.22
N SER A 316 -20.47 -13.95 -5.39
CA SER A 316 -20.41 -12.62 -6.03
C SER A 316 -20.91 -12.61 -7.49
N VAL A 317 -20.70 -13.70 -8.23
CA VAL A 317 -21.20 -13.83 -9.61
C VAL A 317 -22.71 -14.08 -9.60
N LEU A 318 -23.22 -14.89 -8.67
CA LEU A 318 -24.65 -15.15 -8.52
C LEU A 318 -25.42 -13.87 -8.18
N GLU A 319 -24.94 -13.08 -7.22
CA GLU A 319 -25.53 -11.78 -6.87
C GLU A 319 -25.60 -10.85 -8.08
N ALA A 320 -24.48 -10.73 -8.81
CA ALA A 320 -24.39 -9.90 -9.99
C ALA A 320 -25.33 -10.37 -11.12
N GLU A 321 -25.46 -11.68 -11.33
CA GLU A 321 -26.35 -12.25 -12.35
C GLU A 321 -27.83 -12.15 -11.94
N VAL A 322 -28.20 -12.24 -10.67
CA VAL A 322 -29.56 -11.92 -10.21
C VAL A 322 -29.91 -10.47 -10.57
N ASP A 323 -29.04 -9.51 -10.25
CA ASP A 323 -29.27 -8.10 -10.55
C ASP A 323 -29.28 -7.79 -12.05
N ARG A 324 -28.48 -8.51 -12.83
CA ARG A 324 -28.46 -8.41 -14.29
C ARG A 324 -29.75 -8.97 -14.88
N SER A 325 -30.14 -10.18 -14.52
CA SER A 325 -31.33 -10.85 -15.03
C SER A 325 -32.62 -10.16 -14.64
N ARG A 326 -32.68 -9.53 -13.45
CA ARG A 326 -33.80 -8.63 -13.09
C ARG A 326 -33.96 -7.46 -14.06
N ARG A 327 -32.84 -6.89 -14.55
CA ARG A 327 -32.86 -5.77 -15.50
C ARG A 327 -33.11 -6.20 -16.94
N THR A 328 -32.50 -7.31 -17.37
CA THR A 328 -32.54 -7.75 -18.77
C THR A 328 -33.66 -8.75 -19.06
N GLN A 329 -34.32 -9.28 -18.03
CA GLN A 329 -35.34 -10.33 -18.13
C GLN A 329 -34.83 -11.58 -18.88
N ARG A 330 -33.52 -11.84 -18.80
CA ARG A 330 -32.89 -13.04 -19.38
C ARG A 330 -32.70 -14.07 -18.28
N PRO A 331 -33.13 -15.33 -18.46
CA PRO A 331 -32.95 -16.36 -17.44
C PRO A 331 -31.47 -16.72 -17.29
N PHE A 332 -31.09 -17.17 -16.11
CA PHE A 332 -29.82 -17.86 -15.89
C PHE A 332 -30.07 -19.06 -14.98
N SER A 333 -29.13 -20.00 -14.96
CA SER A 333 -29.22 -21.17 -14.11
C SER A 333 -27.99 -21.33 -13.23
N VAL A 334 -28.22 -21.98 -12.10
CA VAL A 334 -27.19 -22.48 -11.19
C VAL A 334 -27.25 -23.99 -11.22
N VAL A 335 -26.09 -24.61 -11.39
CA VAL A 335 -25.93 -26.06 -11.31
C VAL A 335 -25.03 -26.38 -10.14
N LEU A 336 -25.49 -27.19 -9.20
CA LEU A 336 -24.64 -27.81 -8.20
C LEU A 336 -24.29 -29.22 -8.63
N LEU A 337 -23.01 -29.55 -8.52
CA LEU A 337 -22.40 -30.80 -8.96
C LEU A 337 -21.69 -31.42 -7.75
N ASP A 338 -21.81 -32.73 -7.59
CA ASP A 338 -21.08 -33.47 -6.56
C ASP A 338 -20.40 -34.68 -7.18
N MET A 339 -19.11 -34.84 -6.89
CA MET A 339 -18.34 -35.98 -7.36
C MET A 339 -18.72 -37.26 -6.62
N ASP A 340 -19.23 -38.25 -7.35
CA ASP A 340 -19.63 -39.50 -6.71
C ASP A 340 -18.40 -40.30 -6.29
N GLY A 341 -18.34 -40.69 -5.01
CA GLY A 341 -17.38 -41.68 -4.53
C GLY A 341 -15.95 -41.18 -4.29
N LEU A 342 -15.73 -39.86 -4.09
CA LEU A 342 -14.40 -39.34 -3.74
C LEU A 342 -13.78 -40.05 -2.52
N LYS A 343 -14.58 -40.35 -1.49
CA LYS A 343 -14.11 -41.09 -0.32
C LYS A 343 -13.57 -42.47 -0.69
N VAL A 344 -14.30 -43.22 -1.52
CA VAL A 344 -13.87 -44.56 -1.99
C VAL A 344 -12.56 -44.45 -2.76
N ILE A 345 -12.41 -43.42 -3.60
CA ILE A 345 -11.16 -43.18 -4.35
C ILE A 345 -10.00 -42.85 -3.40
N ASN A 346 -10.23 -42.02 -2.38
CA ASN A 346 -9.22 -41.72 -1.37
C ASN A 346 -8.82 -42.96 -0.57
N ASP A 347 -9.79 -43.78 -0.17
CA ASP A 347 -9.57 -44.97 0.64
C ASP A 347 -8.83 -46.07 -0.16
N GLN A 348 -9.12 -46.20 -1.46
CA GLN A 348 -8.52 -47.24 -2.31
C GLN A 348 -7.18 -46.82 -2.96
N TYR A 349 -7.04 -45.55 -3.35
CA TYR A 349 -5.90 -45.06 -4.15
C TYR A 349 -5.11 -43.93 -3.49
N GLY A 350 -5.49 -43.52 -2.27
CA GLY A 350 -4.85 -42.46 -1.52
C GLY A 350 -5.29 -41.04 -1.90
N HIS A 351 -5.07 -40.10 -0.98
CA HIS A 351 -5.49 -38.70 -1.12
C HIS A 351 -4.88 -37.94 -2.31
N LEU A 352 -3.69 -38.34 -2.78
CA LEU A 352 -3.08 -37.74 -3.98
C LEU A 352 -3.90 -38.05 -5.23
N THR A 353 -4.44 -39.26 -5.33
CA THR A 353 -5.29 -39.69 -6.45
C THR A 353 -6.65 -38.99 -6.39
N GLY A 354 -7.25 -38.86 -5.21
CA GLY A 354 -8.47 -38.07 -5.04
C GLY A 354 -8.27 -36.59 -5.37
N SER A 355 -7.13 -36.01 -4.97
CA SER A 355 -6.77 -34.63 -5.36
C SER A 355 -6.65 -34.49 -6.88
N ARG A 356 -6.06 -35.48 -7.56
CA ARG A 356 -5.98 -35.50 -9.03
C ARG A 356 -7.36 -35.65 -9.68
N ALA A 357 -8.25 -36.45 -9.11
CA ALA A 357 -9.63 -36.58 -9.60
C ALA A 357 -10.38 -35.23 -9.55
N LEU A 358 -10.22 -34.47 -8.48
CA LEU A 358 -10.79 -33.12 -8.36
C LEU A 358 -10.21 -32.15 -9.40
N VAL A 359 -8.90 -32.23 -9.66
CA VAL A 359 -8.25 -31.46 -10.72
C VAL A 359 -8.79 -31.81 -12.10
N ARG A 360 -9.06 -33.09 -12.38
CA ARG A 360 -9.64 -33.54 -13.65
C ARG A 360 -11.05 -32.99 -13.87
N ILE A 361 -11.92 -33.06 -12.85
CA ILE A 361 -13.24 -32.41 -12.89
C ILE A 361 -13.08 -30.91 -13.14
N GLY A 362 -12.19 -30.25 -12.41
CA GLY A 362 -11.91 -28.83 -12.60
C GLY A 362 -11.53 -28.47 -14.04
N LYS A 363 -10.67 -29.28 -14.68
CA LYS A 363 -10.29 -29.09 -16.09
C LYS A 363 -11.46 -29.30 -17.04
N ILE A 364 -12.28 -30.33 -16.84
CA ILE A 364 -13.45 -30.59 -17.68
C ILE A 364 -14.45 -29.44 -17.59
N LEU A 365 -14.77 -29.00 -16.38
CA LEU A 365 -15.69 -27.88 -16.18
C LEU A 365 -15.16 -26.62 -16.87
N ARG A 366 -13.88 -26.30 -16.70
CA ARG A 366 -13.26 -25.14 -17.36
C ARG A 366 -13.28 -25.24 -18.88
N ASN A 367 -12.97 -26.39 -19.46
CA ASN A 367 -12.85 -26.58 -20.91
C ASN A 367 -14.20 -26.70 -21.62
N HIS A 368 -15.26 -27.09 -20.89
CA HIS A 368 -16.59 -27.31 -21.44
C HIS A 368 -17.62 -26.27 -20.97
N SER A 369 -17.17 -25.23 -20.27
CA SER A 369 -17.91 -24.00 -19.99
C SER A 369 -17.61 -22.94 -21.06
N ARG A 370 -18.61 -22.08 -21.35
CA ARG A 370 -18.42 -20.91 -22.21
C ARG A 370 -17.60 -19.86 -21.46
N ALA A 371 -17.04 -18.89 -22.20
CA ALA A 371 -16.28 -17.78 -21.60
C ALA A 371 -17.10 -16.93 -20.60
N ILE A 372 -18.43 -16.90 -20.77
CA ILE A 372 -19.35 -16.19 -19.87
C ILE A 372 -19.81 -17.04 -18.68
N ASP A 373 -19.65 -18.36 -18.76
CA ASP A 373 -20.05 -19.26 -17.68
C ASP A 373 -19.00 -19.21 -16.56
N THR A 374 -19.45 -19.32 -15.32
CA THR A 374 -18.54 -19.37 -14.17
C THR A 374 -18.54 -20.76 -13.56
N ALA A 375 -17.42 -21.46 -13.65
CA ALA A 375 -17.18 -22.70 -12.93
C ALA A 375 -16.44 -22.45 -11.61
N ALA A 376 -16.97 -23.01 -10.53
CA ALA A 376 -16.43 -22.86 -9.19
C ALA A 376 -16.35 -24.20 -8.44
N ARG A 377 -15.42 -24.32 -7.50
CA ARG A 377 -15.45 -25.36 -6.48
C ARG A 377 -16.22 -24.82 -5.27
N TYR A 378 -17.33 -25.48 -4.95
CA TYR A 378 -18.23 -25.08 -3.87
C TYR A 378 -17.64 -25.46 -2.50
N GLY A 379 -17.09 -26.67 -2.38
CA GLY A 379 -16.38 -27.15 -1.20
C GLY A 379 -16.15 -28.65 -1.28
N GLY A 380 -15.04 -29.18 -0.74
CA GLY A 380 -14.78 -30.62 -0.77
C GLY A 380 -14.80 -31.22 -2.20
N ASP A 381 -15.75 -32.12 -2.47
CA ASP A 381 -16.10 -32.76 -3.74
C ASP A 381 -17.20 -32.04 -4.54
N GLU A 382 -17.72 -30.92 -4.04
CA GLU A 382 -18.81 -30.16 -4.63
C GLU A 382 -18.30 -29.04 -5.53
N PHE A 383 -18.97 -28.88 -6.68
CA PHE A 383 -18.69 -27.89 -7.70
C PHE A 383 -19.98 -27.14 -8.06
N ALA A 384 -19.84 -25.97 -8.64
CA ALA A 384 -20.96 -25.17 -9.10
C ALA A 384 -20.69 -24.57 -10.48
N LEU A 385 -21.75 -24.41 -11.27
CA LEU A 385 -21.75 -23.63 -12.50
C LEU A 385 -22.81 -22.53 -12.41
N VAL A 386 -22.42 -21.32 -12.79
CA VAL A 386 -23.37 -20.24 -13.13
C VAL A 386 -23.40 -20.13 -14.64
N LEU A 387 -24.60 -20.27 -15.23
CA LEU A 387 -24.82 -20.29 -16.67
C LEU A 387 -25.72 -19.09 -17.05
N PRO A 388 -25.14 -17.92 -17.37
CA PRO A 388 -25.90 -16.77 -17.85
C PRO A 388 -26.64 -17.08 -19.14
N GLU A 389 -27.84 -16.52 -19.31
CA GLU A 389 -28.66 -16.68 -20.51
C GLU A 389 -29.04 -18.14 -20.81
N ALA A 390 -29.16 -18.96 -19.77
CA ALA A 390 -29.53 -20.36 -19.85
C ALA A 390 -30.66 -20.69 -18.84
N GLY A 391 -31.79 -21.19 -19.36
CA GLY A 391 -32.84 -21.82 -18.54
C GLY A 391 -32.57 -23.31 -18.29
N LYS A 392 -33.49 -24.00 -17.59
CA LYS A 392 -33.35 -25.41 -17.17
C LYS A 392 -32.98 -26.37 -18.30
N ASP A 393 -33.59 -26.23 -19.47
CA ASP A 393 -33.35 -27.14 -20.60
C ASP A 393 -31.91 -27.04 -21.13
N ILE A 394 -31.41 -25.82 -21.27
CA ILE A 394 -30.03 -25.55 -21.72
C ILE A 394 -29.05 -26.07 -20.68
N SER A 395 -29.31 -25.77 -19.41
CA SER A 395 -28.47 -26.19 -18.29
C SER A 395 -28.41 -27.71 -18.16
N SER A 396 -29.51 -28.40 -18.37
CA SER A 396 -29.57 -29.87 -18.37
C SER A 396 -28.73 -30.46 -19.50
N ARG A 397 -28.71 -29.84 -20.69
CA ARG A 397 -27.83 -30.27 -21.80
C ARG A 397 -26.35 -30.04 -21.47
N VAL A 398 -26.01 -28.93 -20.80
CA VAL A 398 -24.64 -28.66 -20.34
C VAL A 398 -24.20 -29.73 -19.33
N VAL A 399 -25.07 -30.09 -18.38
CA VAL A 399 -24.81 -31.17 -17.42
C VAL A 399 -24.59 -32.51 -18.11
N SER A 400 -25.48 -32.90 -19.04
CA SER A 400 -25.33 -34.16 -19.78
C SER A 400 -24.02 -34.22 -20.55
N ARG A 401 -23.63 -33.11 -21.19
CA ARG A 401 -22.33 -33.00 -21.89
C ARG A 401 -21.16 -33.16 -20.92
N ILE A 402 -21.20 -32.54 -19.75
CA ILE A 402 -20.13 -32.67 -18.74
C ILE A 402 -20.02 -34.13 -18.27
N ARG A 403 -21.16 -34.79 -18.01
CA ARG A 403 -21.19 -36.21 -17.60
C ARG A 403 -20.61 -37.12 -18.68
N GLU A 404 -20.97 -36.90 -19.95
CA GLU A 404 -20.42 -37.66 -21.07
C GLU A 404 -18.90 -37.48 -21.17
N ARG A 405 -18.39 -36.27 -21.00
CA ARG A 405 -16.95 -35.98 -21.05
C ARG A 405 -16.18 -36.60 -19.89
N LEU A 406 -16.76 -36.63 -18.69
CA LEU A 406 -16.18 -37.31 -17.53
C LEU A 406 -16.10 -38.83 -17.74
N SER A 407 -17.18 -39.44 -18.25
CA SER A 407 -17.22 -40.88 -18.55
C SER A 407 -16.26 -41.29 -19.67
N ALA A 408 -15.97 -40.39 -20.61
CA ALA A 408 -15.07 -40.63 -21.73
C ALA A 408 -13.58 -40.38 -21.39
N GLU A 409 -13.24 -39.94 -20.16
CA GLU A 409 -11.84 -39.78 -19.79
C GLU A 409 -11.13 -41.14 -19.71
N PRO A 410 -9.96 -41.28 -20.36
CA PRO A 410 -9.22 -42.55 -20.38
C PRO A 410 -8.49 -42.85 -19.06
N GLU A 411 -8.37 -41.87 -18.16
CA GLU A 411 -7.64 -42.03 -16.90
C GLU A 411 -8.54 -42.67 -15.82
N HIS A 412 -8.01 -43.68 -15.12
CA HIS A 412 -8.71 -44.35 -14.02
C HIS A 412 -8.37 -43.70 -12.66
N PRO A 413 -9.30 -43.73 -11.67
CA PRO A 413 -10.66 -44.26 -11.74
C PRO A 413 -11.58 -43.40 -12.62
N ALA A 414 -12.63 -44.02 -13.16
CA ALA A 414 -13.66 -43.31 -13.90
C ALA A 414 -14.42 -42.36 -12.96
N LEU A 415 -14.68 -41.14 -13.42
CA LEU A 415 -15.30 -40.10 -12.61
C LEU A 415 -16.76 -39.94 -13.01
N THR A 416 -17.65 -39.86 -12.03
CA THR A 416 -19.06 -39.50 -12.26
C THR A 416 -19.45 -38.37 -11.33
N VAL A 417 -20.47 -37.61 -11.75
CA VAL A 417 -21.02 -36.52 -10.96
C VAL A 417 -22.54 -36.61 -10.93
N SER A 418 -23.10 -36.34 -9.76
CA SER A 418 -24.52 -36.04 -9.56
C SER A 418 -24.73 -34.53 -9.73
N ALA A 419 -25.88 -34.11 -10.27
CA ALA A 419 -26.15 -32.71 -10.57
C ALA A 419 -27.57 -32.28 -10.18
N GLY A 420 -27.70 -31.09 -9.57
CA GLY A 420 -28.97 -30.41 -9.34
C GLY A 420 -28.98 -29.05 -10.05
N VAL A 421 -30.11 -28.72 -10.69
CA VAL A 421 -30.27 -27.50 -11.49
C VAL A 421 -31.37 -26.63 -10.88
N ALA A 422 -31.10 -25.34 -10.76
CA ALA A 422 -32.10 -24.31 -10.47
C ALA A 422 -31.99 -23.16 -11.47
N ALA A 423 -33.13 -22.58 -11.88
CA ALA A 423 -33.17 -21.47 -12.82
C ALA A 423 -33.86 -20.25 -12.21
N PHE A 424 -33.29 -19.07 -12.48
CA PHE A 424 -33.93 -17.80 -12.19
C PHE A 424 -34.87 -17.40 -13.34
N PRO A 425 -36.07 -16.88 -13.05
CA PRO A 425 -36.64 -16.62 -11.72
C PRO A 425 -37.47 -17.79 -11.14
N GLU A 426 -37.65 -18.87 -11.88
CA GLU A 426 -38.60 -19.96 -11.55
C GLU A 426 -38.37 -20.61 -10.17
N ASP A 427 -37.12 -20.88 -9.82
CA ASP A 427 -36.76 -21.63 -8.59
C ASP A 427 -36.27 -20.74 -7.46
N GLY A 428 -36.20 -19.42 -7.68
CA GLY A 428 -35.74 -18.46 -6.69
C GLY A 428 -35.37 -17.11 -7.30
N ASP A 429 -35.50 -16.07 -6.47
CA ASP A 429 -35.21 -14.68 -6.82
C ASP A 429 -33.99 -14.10 -6.08
N THR A 430 -33.34 -14.90 -5.23
CA THR A 430 -32.09 -14.57 -4.53
C THR A 430 -31.07 -15.71 -4.65
N PRO A 431 -29.76 -15.44 -4.50
CA PRO A 431 -28.72 -16.47 -4.57
C PRO A 431 -28.97 -17.65 -3.62
N GLU A 432 -29.43 -17.38 -2.39
CA GLU A 432 -29.68 -18.41 -1.36
C GLU A 432 -30.82 -19.34 -1.76
N LYS A 433 -31.91 -18.79 -2.31
CA LYS A 433 -33.05 -19.59 -2.77
C LYS A 433 -32.67 -20.46 -3.97
N LEU A 434 -31.91 -19.91 -4.91
CA LEU A 434 -31.42 -20.64 -6.09
C LEU A 434 -30.47 -21.77 -5.71
N LEU A 435 -29.48 -21.50 -4.85
CA LEU A 435 -28.58 -22.53 -4.33
C LEU A 435 -29.35 -23.60 -3.55
N GLY A 436 -30.28 -23.19 -2.68
CA GLY A 436 -31.11 -24.12 -1.93
C GLY A 436 -32.03 -24.98 -2.83
N ALA A 437 -32.51 -24.44 -3.95
CA ALA A 437 -33.28 -25.20 -4.93
C ALA A 437 -32.40 -26.20 -5.71
N ALA A 438 -31.21 -25.78 -6.14
CA ALA A 438 -30.26 -26.66 -6.82
C ALA A 438 -29.80 -27.80 -5.88
N ASP A 439 -29.58 -27.51 -4.60
CA ASP A 439 -29.21 -28.51 -3.59
C ASP A 439 -30.33 -29.54 -3.38
N ARG A 440 -31.59 -29.10 -3.24
CA ARG A 440 -32.74 -30.02 -3.17
C ARG A 440 -32.85 -30.91 -4.41
N ALA A 441 -32.60 -30.37 -5.60
CA ALA A 441 -32.61 -31.13 -6.84
C ALA A 441 -31.46 -32.17 -6.87
N LEU A 442 -30.27 -31.79 -6.43
CA LEU A 442 -29.11 -32.67 -6.33
C LEU A 442 -29.36 -33.80 -5.32
N TYR A 443 -29.92 -33.46 -4.16
CA TYR A 443 -30.30 -34.41 -3.12
C TYR A 443 -31.33 -35.43 -3.65
N ALA A 444 -32.38 -34.95 -4.32
CA ALA A 444 -33.38 -35.82 -4.93
C ALA A 444 -32.75 -36.80 -5.95
N MET A 445 -31.83 -36.31 -6.79
CA MET A 445 -31.11 -37.16 -7.76
C MET A 445 -30.29 -38.25 -7.07
N LYS A 446 -29.56 -37.92 -6.00
CA LYS A 446 -28.77 -38.89 -5.23
C LYS A 446 -29.64 -39.93 -4.54
N HIS A 447 -30.82 -39.55 -4.05
CA HIS A 447 -31.74 -40.45 -3.36
C HIS A 447 -32.61 -41.32 -4.28
N HIS A 448 -32.89 -40.88 -5.51
CA HIS A 448 -33.50 -41.75 -6.51
C HIS A 448 -32.57 -42.89 -6.98
N GLY A 449 -31.25 -42.76 -6.77
CA GLY A 449 -30.26 -43.81 -7.03
C GLY A 449 -29.80 -44.61 -5.80
N ARG A 450 -30.12 -44.17 -4.58
CA ARG A 450 -29.75 -44.84 -3.32
C ARG A 450 -30.90 -44.79 -2.32
N SER A 451 -31.47 -45.95 -2.03
CA SER A 451 -32.49 -46.16 -1.03
C SER A 451 -32.12 -45.48 0.30
N SER A 452 -32.90 -44.44 0.61
CA SER A 452 -33.33 -43.86 1.88
C SER A 452 -32.52 -44.08 3.18
N VAL A 453 -32.50 -42.98 3.96
CA VAL A 453 -32.30 -42.87 5.42
C VAL A 453 -30.87 -42.64 5.87
N GLN A 454 -30.39 -41.38 5.82
CA GLN A 454 -29.65 -40.74 6.92
C GLN A 454 -29.25 -39.29 6.59
N ASN A 455 -29.45 -38.40 7.56
CA ASN A 455 -28.75 -37.12 7.79
C ASN A 455 -29.37 -35.79 7.32
N LEU A 456 -30.54 -35.48 7.89
CA LEU A 456 -30.98 -34.09 8.17
C LEU A 456 -30.03 -33.31 9.12
N ALA A 457 -28.96 -33.93 9.63
CA ALA A 457 -28.04 -33.34 10.61
C ALA A 457 -26.90 -32.48 10.03
N ARG A 458 -26.71 -32.44 8.70
CA ARG A 458 -25.54 -31.76 8.08
C ARG A 458 -25.73 -30.28 7.76
N ILE A 459 -26.98 -29.80 7.68
CA ILE A 459 -27.28 -28.39 7.33
C ILE A 459 -26.91 -27.42 8.48
N ALA A 460 -26.80 -27.89 9.72
CA ALA A 460 -26.44 -27.06 10.87
C ALA A 460 -24.93 -26.88 11.09
N ALA A 461 -24.06 -27.60 10.37
CA ALA A 461 -22.61 -27.58 10.62
C ALA A 461 -21.81 -26.65 9.68
N CYS A 462 -22.47 -25.99 8.73
CA CYS A 462 -21.87 -25.05 7.77
C CYS A 462 -22.48 -23.63 7.80
N LEU A 463 -23.38 -23.35 8.75
CA LEU A 463 -23.68 -21.99 9.22
C LEU A 463 -22.73 -21.67 10.37
#